data_AF-A0A9D4RMB2-F1
#
_entry.id   AF-A0A9D4RMB2-F1
#
_cell.length_a   1.000
_cell.length_b   1.000
_cell.length_c   1.000
_cell.angle_alpha   90.00
_cell.angle_beta   90.00
_cell.angle_gamma   90.00
#
_symmetry.space_group_name_H-M   'P 1'
#
loop_
_entity.id
_entity.type
_entity.pdbx_description
1 polymer ?
#
loop_
_entity_poly.entity_id
_entity_poly.type
_entity_poly.pdbx_seq_one_letter_code
_entity_poly.pdbx_strand_id
1 'polypeptide(L)' 'MDAVRCFIGKNQNTWDKNIQQIAGALRASVNRSTGFTANMLMLGREVNTPAQLMLPHVPCIYDNKEEYVSKLMQDIQ' A
#
# COMPACT_ATOMS: atom_id res chain seq x y z
N MET A 1 -6.33 -19.34 4.60
CA MET A 1 -7.60 -19.04 3.90
C MET A 1 -8.63 -18.31 4.78
N ASP A 2 -8.38 -18.12 6.08
CA ASP A 2 -9.40 -17.57 6.99
C ASP A 2 -9.77 -16.10 6.73
N ALA A 3 -8.84 -15.25 6.30
CA ALA A 3 -9.14 -13.84 6.03
C ALA A 3 -10.24 -13.66 4.97
N VAL A 4 -10.19 -14.46 3.89
CA VAL A 4 -11.19 -14.48 2.82
C VAL A 4 -12.53 -14.96 3.39
N ARG A 5 -12.54 -16.08 4.12
CA ARG A 5 -13.75 -16.61 4.77
C ARG A 5 -14.40 -15.59 5.72
N CYS A 6 -13.60 -14.91 6.55
CA CYS A 6 -14.09 -13.93 7.50
C CYS A 6 -14.68 -12.69 6.82
N PHE A 7 -14.06 -12.20 5.74
CA PHE A 7 -14.56 -11.05 5.00
C PHE A 7 -15.89 -11.34 4.28
N ILE A 8 -16.01 -12.52 3.68
CA ILE A 8 -17.17 -12.92 2.87
C ILE A 8 -18.38 -13.30 3.74
N GLY A 9 -18.13 -13.89 4.91
CA GLY A 9 -19.16 -14.29 5.86
C GLY A 9 -20.19 -15.23 5.22
N LYS A 10 -21.46 -14.80 5.14
CA LYS A 10 -22.55 -15.59 4.56
C LYS A 10 -22.67 -15.46 3.03
N ASN A 11 -22.05 -14.47 2.42
CA ASN A 11 -22.24 -14.16 1.00
C ASN A 11 -21.17 -14.81 0.10
N GLN A 12 -21.14 -16.14 0.07
CA GLN A 12 -20.09 -16.93 -0.59
C GLN A 12 -20.01 -16.76 -2.12
N ASN A 13 -21.04 -16.18 -2.75
CA ASN A 13 -21.15 -16.07 -4.20
C ASN A 13 -20.33 -14.91 -4.80
N THR A 14 -19.71 -14.07 -3.97
CA THR A 14 -18.95 -12.89 -4.41
C THR A 14 -17.55 -12.85 -3.81
N TRP A 15 -16.96 -14.03 -3.60
CA TRP A 15 -15.67 -14.19 -2.94
C TRP A 15 -14.49 -13.56 -3.70
N ASP A 16 -14.62 -13.51 -5.02
CA ASP A 16 -13.63 -13.05 -5.99
C ASP A 16 -13.52 -11.52 -6.04
N LYS A 17 -14.63 -10.80 -5.82
CA LYS A 17 -14.72 -9.34 -6.02
C LYS A 17 -13.71 -8.52 -5.22
N ASN A 18 -13.34 -8.99 -4.03
CA ASN A 18 -12.51 -8.24 -3.08
C ASN A 18 -11.16 -8.92 -2.80
N ILE A 19 -10.78 -9.93 -3.60
CA ILE A 19 -9.60 -10.73 -3.30
C ILE A 19 -8.30 -9.91 -3.35
N GLN A 20 -8.23 -8.92 -4.25
CA GLN A 20 -7.07 -8.05 -4.40
C GLN A 20 -6.90 -7.13 -3.18
N GLN A 21 -8.00 -6.59 -2.67
CA GLN A 21 -8.04 -5.74 -1.48
C GLN A 21 -7.64 -6.54 -0.24
N ILE A 22 -8.15 -7.76 -0.09
CA ILE A 22 -7.79 -8.66 1.02
C ILE A 22 -6.30 -9.01 0.96
N ALA A 23 -5.79 -9.36 -0.22
CA ALA A 23 -4.36 -9.65 -0.40
C ALA A 23 -3.47 -8.42 -0.12
N GLY A 24 -3.91 -7.22 -0.55
CA GLY A 24 -3.26 -5.96 -0.22
C GLY A 24 -3.19 -5.72 1.28
N ALA A 25 -4.32 -5.84 1.98
CA ALA A 25 -4.43 -5.65 3.43
C ALA A 25 -3.55 -6.64 4.20
N LEU A 26 -3.54 -7.92 3.80
CA LEU A 26 -2.69 -8.93 4.43
C LEU A 26 -1.20 -8.59 4.28
N ARG A 27 -0.77 -8.12 3.10
CA ARG A 27 0.63 -7.77 2.88
C ARG A 27 1.07 -6.50 3.63
N ALA A 28 0.13 -5.58 3.86
CA ALA A 28 0.35 -4.35 4.63
C ALA A 28 0.14 -4.52 6.15
N SER A 29 -0.28 -5.69 6.62
CA SER A 29 -0.50 -5.95 8.05
C SER A 29 0.79 -6.38 8.74
N VAL A 30 1.06 -5.81 9.92
CA VAL A 30 2.23 -6.17 10.73
C VAL A 30 2.08 -7.60 11.25
N ASN A 31 3.07 -8.44 11.00
CA ASN A 31 3.13 -9.78 11.56
C ASN A 31 3.57 -9.72 13.02
N ARG A 32 2.83 -10.40 13.91
CA ARG A 32 3.10 -10.40 15.36
C ARG A 32 4.48 -10.96 15.74
N SER A 33 4.97 -11.97 15.01
CA SER A 33 6.22 -12.64 15.32
C SER A 33 7.45 -11.86 14.86
N THR A 34 7.36 -11.17 13.72
CA THR A 34 8.50 -10.43 13.15
C THR A 34 8.45 -8.94 13.45
N GLY A 35 7.27 -8.38 13.75
CA GLY A 35 7.07 -6.94 13.91
C GLY A 35 7.07 -6.14 12.60
N PHE A 36 7.17 -6.82 11.45
CA PHE A 36 7.20 -6.19 10.12
C PHE A 36 6.02 -6.61 9.26
N THR A 37 5.68 -5.79 8.27
CA THR A 37 4.73 -6.17 7.22
C THR A 37 5.40 -7.07 6.18
N ALA A 38 4.61 -7.84 5.43
CA ALA A 38 5.16 -8.62 4.33
C ALA A 38 5.68 -7.72 3.19
N ASN A 39 5.06 -6.56 2.98
CA ASN A 39 5.55 -5.56 2.02
C ASN A 39 6.96 -5.09 2.36
N MET A 40 7.22 -4.75 3.63
CA MET A 40 8.55 -4.33 4.08
C MET A 40 9.57 -5.43 3.84
N LEU A 41 9.26 -6.68 4.22
CA LEU A 41 10.20 -7.79 4.08
C LEU A 41 10.48 -8.18 2.62
N MET A 42 9.51 -8.01 1.72
CA MET A 42 9.64 -8.41 0.32
C MET A 42 10.22 -7.31 -0.57
N LEU A 43 9.83 -6.05 -0.33
CA LEU A 43 10.15 -4.92 -1.20
C LEU A 43 11.14 -3.93 -0.58
N GLY A 44 11.49 -4.11 0.70
CA GLY A 44 12.32 -3.17 1.46
C GLY A 44 11.64 -1.83 1.76
N ARG A 45 10.32 -1.73 1.55
CA ARG A 45 9.52 -0.52 1.82
C ARG A 45 8.07 -0.86 2.10
N GLU A 46 7.39 0.04 2.80
CA GLU A 46 5.95 -0.06 2.99
C GLU A 46 5.18 0.32 1.72
N VAL A 47 4.06 -0.39 1.51
CA VAL A 47 3.12 -0.15 0.42
C VAL A 47 1.74 0.05 1.03
N ASN A 48 1.28 1.30 1.01
CA ASN A 48 0.00 1.72 1.59
C ASN A 48 -1.09 1.85 0.52
N THR A 49 -0.72 2.02 -0.76
CA THR A 49 -1.68 2.10 -1.87
C THR A 49 -1.29 1.18 -3.03
N PRO A 50 -2.25 0.58 -3.75
CA PRO A 50 -1.95 -0.27 -4.90
C PRO A 50 -1.15 0.43 -5.99
N ALA A 51 -1.35 1.74 -6.17
CA ALA A 51 -0.62 2.56 -7.14
C ALA A 51 0.89 2.56 -6.90
N GLN A 52 1.34 2.43 -5.64
CA GLN A 52 2.76 2.37 -5.30
C GLN A 52 3.47 1.09 -5.82
N LEU A 53 2.72 0.06 -6.23
CA LEU A 53 3.28 -1.13 -6.91
C LEU A 53 3.39 -0.94 -8.42
N MET A 54 2.47 -0.16 -8.99
CA MET A 54 2.36 0.03 -10.44
C MET A 54 3.27 1.15 -10.95
N LEU A 55 3.45 2.19 -10.14
CA LEU A 55 4.24 3.36 -10.48
C LEU A 55 5.66 3.27 -9.90
N PRO A 56 6.67 3.83 -10.58
CA PRO A 56 7.99 4.00 -9.99
C PRO A 56 7.89 4.69 -8.63
N HIS A 57 8.60 4.15 -7.65
CA HIS A 57 8.70 4.82 -6.36
C HIS A 57 9.57 6.06 -6.54
N VAL A 58 8.95 7.24 -6.46
CA VAL A 58 9.67 8.50 -6.34
C VAL A 58 9.79 8.79 -4.85
N PRO A 59 11.00 8.73 -4.25
CA PRO A 59 11.17 9.14 -2.87
C PRO A 59 10.76 10.61 -2.73
N CYS A 60 10.01 10.95 -1.69
CA CYS A 60 9.77 12.35 -1.35
C CYS A 60 11.12 12.96 -0.96
N ILE A 61 11.66 13.80 -1.85
CA ILE A 61 12.90 14.53 -1.65
C ILE A 61 12.66 15.86 -0.91
N TYR A 62 11.39 16.15 -0.57
CA TYR A 62 10.96 17.39 0.05
C TYR A 62 10.37 17.07 1.42
N ASP A 63 11.01 17.59 2.46
CA ASP A 63 10.50 17.49 3.83
C ASP A 63 9.34 18.48 4.06
N ASN A 64 9.30 19.57 3.28
CA ASN A 64 8.32 20.64 3.40
C ASN A 64 7.49 20.85 2.11
N LYS A 65 6.16 20.94 2.27
CA LYS A 65 5.23 21.25 1.17
C LYS A 65 5.51 22.60 0.53
N GLU A 66 5.91 23.59 1.32
CA GLU A 66 6.25 24.95 0.87
C GLU A 66 7.45 24.94 -0.10
N GLU A 67 8.45 24.11 0.19
CA GLU A 67 9.65 23.96 -0.62
C GLU A 67 9.32 23.32 -1.98
N TYR A 68 8.47 22.29 -1.97
CA TYR A 68 7.99 21.66 -3.21
C TYR A 68 7.23 22.66 -4.10
N VAL A 69 6.30 23.45 -3.52
CA VAL A 69 5.52 24.44 -4.28
C VAL A 69 6.44 25.51 -4.87
N SER A 70 7.38 26.02 -4.08
CA SER A 70 8.33 27.06 -4.53
C SER A 70 9.14 26.59 -5.74
N LYS A 71 9.66 25.35 -5.69
CA LYS A 71 10.46 24.79 -6.77
C LYS A 71 9.63 24.47 -8.01
N LEU A 72 8.41 23.96 -7.82
CA LEU A 72 7.48 23.72 -8.93
C LEU A 72 7.11 25.01 -9.66
N MET A 73 6.88 26.11 -8.92
CA MET A 73 6.61 27.42 -9.53
C MET A 73 7.82 27.95 -10.32
N GLN A 74 9.04 27.65 -9.85
CA GLN A 74 10.27 28.03 -10.52
C GLN A 74 10.53 27.24 -11.81
N ASP A 75 10.18 25.95 -11.84
CA ASP A 75 10.35 25.07 -13.01
C ASP A 75 9.29 25.30 -14.12
N ILE A 76 8.15 25.91 -13.79
CA ILE A 76 7.05 26.20 -14.73
C ILE A 76 7.25 27.51 -15.51
N GLN A 77 8.16 28.39 -15.04
CA GLN A 77 8.38 29.73 -15.58
C GLN A 77 9.55 29.76 -16.57
#